data_AF-A0A8S4RZU4-F1
#
_entry.id   AF-A0A8S4RZU4-F1
#
_cell.length_a   1.000
_cell.length_b   1.000
_cell.length_c   1.000
_cell.angle_alpha   90.00
_cell.angle_beta   90.00
_cell.angle_gamma   90.00
#
_symmetry.space_group_name_H-M   'P 1'
#
loop_
_entity.id
_entity.type
_entity.pdbx_description
1 polymer ?
#
loop_
_entity_poly.entity_id
_entity_poly.type
_entity_poly.pdbx_seq_one_letter_code
_entity_poly.pdbx_strand_id
1 'polypeptide(L)'
;MLMARCDPMKAMFQGHFRESTSRVIAFPGVKMYAFHILLCYIYSDKVPTVEPVRCLELLELANRLCMNRLVNLVEARVIDTLQHQDRYVKEFDYYQKCVTELSKDQKEIRPTTSLQANQQTGCLCFTSKGRRESGTVADATTALCRTEPQQPPL
;
A
#
# COMPACT_ATOMS: atom_id res chain seq x y z
N MET A 1 39.55 21.15 -3.89
CA MET A 1 38.34 20.31 -3.95
C MET A 1 37.10 21.10 -4.34
N LEU A 2 36.53 21.96 -3.49
CA LEU A 2 35.24 22.63 -3.72
C LEU A 2 35.05 23.20 -5.16
N MET A 3 35.99 24.00 -5.64
CA MET A 3 36.01 24.60 -6.99
C MET A 3 36.14 23.61 -8.17
N ALA A 4 36.38 22.32 -7.94
CA ALA A 4 36.61 21.33 -8.99
C ALA A 4 35.33 20.58 -9.45
N ARG A 5 34.20 20.79 -8.77
CA ARG A 5 32.94 20.06 -8.99
C ARG A 5 31.67 20.94 -9.06
N CYS A 6 31.83 22.25 -8.98
CA CYS A 6 30.74 23.22 -9.09
C CYS A 6 31.29 24.50 -9.76
N ASP A 7 30.96 24.71 -11.04
CA ASP A 7 31.47 25.86 -11.79
C ASP A 7 30.95 27.22 -11.29
N PRO A 8 29.71 27.36 -10.77
CA PRO A 8 29.31 28.59 -10.07
C PRO A 8 30.18 28.92 -8.86
N MET A 9 30.51 27.94 -8.00
CA MET A 9 31.45 28.16 -6.89
C MET A 9 32.84 28.50 -7.41
N LYS A 10 33.33 27.79 -8.43
CA LYS A 10 34.61 28.06 -9.09
C LYS A 10 34.69 29.51 -9.59
N ALA A 11 33.63 30.02 -10.23
CA ALA A 11 33.55 31.42 -10.67
C ALA A 11 33.57 32.41 -9.49
N MET A 12 32.84 32.15 -8.40
CA MET A 12 32.85 33.01 -7.21
C MET A 12 34.21 33.07 -6.51
N PHE A 13 34.98 31.97 -6.53
CA PHE A 13 36.29 31.86 -5.90
C PHE A 13 37.49 32.17 -6.84
N GLN A 14 37.26 32.50 -8.11
CA GLN A 14 38.32 32.79 -9.09
C GLN A 14 38.25 34.23 -9.62
N GLY A 15 39.41 34.83 -9.89
CA GLY A 15 39.51 36.18 -10.41
C GLY A 15 39.10 37.27 -9.39
N HIS A 16 38.59 38.39 -9.93
CA HIS A 16 38.39 39.64 -9.18
C HIS A 16 37.03 39.75 -8.45
N PHE A 17 36.28 38.65 -8.31
CA PHE A 17 35.07 38.65 -7.48
C PHE A 17 35.44 38.92 -6.02
N ARG A 18 34.65 39.76 -5.33
CA ARG A 18 34.89 40.12 -3.92
C ARG A 18 34.93 38.88 -3.02
N GLU A 19 34.12 37.90 -3.38
CA GLU A 19 33.98 36.59 -2.75
C GLU A 19 35.24 35.73 -2.84
N SER A 20 36.17 35.96 -3.78
CA SER A 20 37.45 35.23 -3.87
C SER A 20 38.43 35.57 -2.74
N THR A 21 38.23 36.71 -2.08
CA THR A 21 38.98 37.12 -0.87
C THR A 21 38.23 36.83 0.44
N SER A 22 36.97 36.40 0.37
CA SER A 22 36.16 36.17 1.56
C SER A 22 36.45 34.83 2.22
N ARG A 23 36.58 34.82 3.54
CA ARG A 23 36.67 33.58 4.34
C ARG A 23 35.31 32.91 4.59
N VAL A 24 34.21 33.59 4.28
CA VAL A 24 32.83 33.10 4.50
C VAL A 24 31.96 33.47 3.30
N ILE A 25 31.22 32.50 2.77
CA ILE A 25 30.17 32.74 1.77
C ILE A 25 28.83 32.31 2.37
N ALA A 26 27.87 33.24 2.38
CA ALA A 26 26.51 32.98 2.84
C ALA A 26 25.68 32.31 1.73
N PHE A 27 24.86 31.33 2.11
CA PHE A 27 23.91 30.65 1.23
C PHE A 27 22.47 31.00 1.65
N PRO A 28 21.97 32.21 1.32
CA PRO A 28 20.65 32.66 1.74
C PRO A 28 19.54 31.78 1.17
N GLY A 29 18.55 31.50 2.03
CA GLY A 29 17.43 30.59 1.76
C GLY A 29 17.77 29.10 1.78
N VAL A 30 19.05 28.70 1.86
CA VAL A 30 19.45 27.30 1.80
C VAL A 30 19.33 26.64 3.18
N LYS A 31 18.54 25.57 3.26
CA LYS A 31 18.36 24.79 4.49
C LYS A 31 19.60 23.95 4.80
N MET A 32 19.90 23.82 6.10
CA MET A 32 21.12 23.13 6.58
C MET A 32 21.22 21.68 6.07
N TYR A 33 20.10 20.94 6.01
CA TYR A 33 20.05 19.59 5.46
C TYR A 33 20.53 19.53 4.00
N ALA A 34 19.96 20.34 3.11
CA ALA A 34 20.38 20.41 1.71
C ALA A 34 21.87 20.78 1.56
N PHE A 35 22.35 21.75 2.35
CA PHE A 35 23.76 22.17 2.34
C PHE A 35 24.70 21.06 2.85
N HIS A 36 24.31 20.32 3.89
CA HIS A 36 25.10 19.20 4.40
C HIS A 36 25.20 18.07 3.36
N ILE A 37 24.09 17.70 2.72
CA ILE A 37 24.07 16.68 1.66
C ILE A 37 24.92 17.12 0.45
N LEU A 38 24.84 18.40 0.05
CA LEU A 38 25.68 18.98 -0.99
C LEU A 38 27.18 18.86 -0.66
N LEU A 39 27.60 19.20 0.56
CA LEU A 39 28.98 19.05 0.98
C LEU A 39 29.42 17.57 0.94
N CYS A 40 28.61 16.66 1.48
CA CYS A 40 28.90 15.22 1.41
C CYS A 40 29.10 14.74 -0.04
N TYR A 41 28.27 15.19 -0.99
CA TYR A 41 28.45 14.88 -2.41
C TYR A 41 29.75 15.47 -2.98
N ILE A 42 30.03 16.76 -2.76
CA ILE A 42 31.23 17.40 -3.33
C ILE A 42 32.52 16.72 -2.84
N TYR A 43 32.59 16.33 -1.57
CA TYR A 43 33.78 15.67 -1.01
C TYR A 43 33.86 14.17 -1.31
N SER A 44 32.75 13.42 -1.38
CA SER A 44 32.77 11.95 -1.54
C SER A 44 32.48 11.43 -2.96
N ASP A 45 31.96 12.29 -3.85
CA ASP A 45 31.35 11.95 -5.14
C ASP A 45 30.08 11.08 -5.07
N LYS A 46 29.62 10.73 -3.86
CA LYS A 46 28.46 9.86 -3.62
C LYS A 46 27.30 10.68 -3.09
N VAL A 47 26.09 10.42 -3.59
CA VAL A 47 24.86 10.98 -3.03
C VAL A 47 24.50 10.16 -1.79
N PRO A 48 24.36 10.77 -0.59
CA PRO A 48 23.85 10.10 0.61
C PRO A 48 22.40 9.60 0.44
N THR A 49 21.88 8.92 1.45
CA THR A 49 20.43 8.63 1.52
C THR A 49 19.63 9.93 1.62
N VAL A 50 18.91 10.28 0.55
CA VAL A 50 18.01 11.45 0.52
C VAL A 50 16.59 11.00 0.81
N GLU A 51 15.99 11.56 1.85
CA GLU A 51 14.57 11.34 2.17
C GLU A 51 13.65 11.99 1.11
N PRO A 52 12.67 11.27 0.54
CA PRO A 52 11.78 11.82 -0.50
C PRO A 52 11.04 13.09 -0.07
N VAL A 53 10.65 13.20 1.21
CA VAL A 53 9.96 14.38 1.76
C VAL A 53 10.81 15.66 1.69
N ARG A 54 12.15 15.53 1.71
CA ARG A 54 13.10 16.65 1.73
C ARG A 54 13.98 16.74 0.48
N CYS A 55 13.71 15.96 -0.57
CA CYS A 55 14.53 15.96 -1.78
C CYS A 55 14.45 17.29 -2.55
N LEU A 56 13.31 17.98 -2.51
CA LEU A 56 13.08 19.25 -3.20
C LEU A 56 14.05 20.34 -2.73
N GLU A 57 14.40 20.37 -1.44
CA GLU A 57 15.35 21.33 -0.86
C GLU A 57 16.76 21.17 -1.45
N LEU A 58 17.13 19.92 -1.74
CA LEU A 58 18.42 19.55 -2.34
C LEU A 58 18.41 19.77 -3.86
N LEU A 59 17.28 19.46 -4.53
CA LEU A 59 17.11 19.67 -5.96
C LEU A 59 17.12 21.16 -6.31
N GLU A 60 16.45 22.01 -5.54
CA GLU A 60 16.51 23.47 -5.69
C GLU A 60 17.96 23.98 -5.57
N LEU A 61 18.69 23.53 -4.53
CA LEU A 61 20.09 23.89 -4.31
C LEU A 61 21.01 23.39 -5.44
N ALA A 62 20.83 22.15 -5.90
CA ALA A 62 21.62 21.56 -6.98
C ALA A 62 21.37 22.27 -8.31
N ASN A 63 20.11 22.63 -8.61
CA ASN A 63 19.74 23.42 -9.78
C ASN A 63 20.33 24.85 -9.71
N ARG A 64 20.23 25.53 -8.57
CA ARG A 64 20.85 26.85 -8.32
C ARG A 64 22.38 26.85 -8.46
N LEU A 65 23.02 25.67 -8.34
CA LEU A 65 24.46 25.47 -8.51
C LEU A 65 24.84 24.78 -9.84
N CYS A 66 23.88 24.61 -10.76
CA CYS A 66 24.03 23.96 -12.07
C CYS A 66 24.60 22.53 -12.01
N MET A 67 24.38 21.81 -10.90
CA MET A 67 25.00 20.51 -10.61
C MET A 67 24.20 19.34 -11.20
N ASN A 68 24.02 19.32 -12.52
CA ASN A 68 23.16 18.37 -13.24
C ASN A 68 23.40 16.89 -12.84
N ARG A 69 24.65 16.46 -12.60
CA ARG A 69 24.92 15.08 -12.14
C ARG A 69 24.36 14.78 -10.73
N LEU A 70 24.34 15.76 -9.83
CA LEU A 70 23.72 15.62 -8.51
C LEU A 70 22.20 15.55 -8.65
N VAL A 71 21.61 16.40 -9.50
CA VAL A 71 20.17 16.41 -9.83
C VAL A 71 19.72 15.02 -10.30
N ASN A 72 20.30 14.52 -11.39
CA ASN A 72 19.93 13.22 -11.99
C ASN A 72 20.07 12.05 -11.00
N LEU A 73 21.10 12.06 -10.13
CA LEU A 73 21.31 11.00 -9.14
C LEU A 73 20.29 11.06 -7.98
N VAL A 74 19.87 12.26 -7.57
CA VAL A 74 18.82 12.44 -6.56
C VAL A 74 17.46 12.08 -7.13
N GLU A 75 17.13 12.53 -8.34
CA GLU A 75 15.87 12.20 -9.03
C GLU A 75 15.73 10.70 -9.21
N ALA A 76 16.73 10.02 -9.79
CA ALA A 76 16.71 8.57 -9.97
C ALA A 76 16.51 7.82 -8.65
N ARG A 77 17.20 8.21 -7.57
CA ARG A 77 17.05 7.60 -6.24
C ARG A 77 15.66 7.84 -5.63
N VAL A 78 15.09 9.03 -5.79
CA VAL A 78 13.78 9.37 -5.24
C VAL A 78 12.66 8.65 -6.00
N ILE A 79 12.73 8.62 -7.34
CA ILE A 79 11.80 7.87 -8.19
C ILE A 79 11.83 6.39 -7.83
N ASP A 80 13.02 5.79 -7.75
CA ASP A 80 13.25 4.41 -7.30
C ASP A 80 12.61 4.13 -5.93
N THR A 81 12.86 5.00 -4.95
CA THR A 81 12.32 4.85 -3.59
C THR A 81 10.78 4.92 -3.57
N LEU A 82 10.20 5.90 -4.26
CA LEU A 82 8.75 6.11 -4.30
C LEU A 82 8.02 4.99 -5.07
N GLN A 83 8.60 4.49 -6.17
CA GLN A 83 8.04 3.36 -6.91
C GLN A 83 8.06 2.06 -6.10
N HIS A 84 9.10 1.82 -5.29
CA HIS A 84 9.13 0.67 -4.38
C HIS A 84 8.10 0.80 -3.25
N GLN A 85 7.91 2.00 -2.68
CA GLN A 85 6.88 2.24 -1.67
C GLN A 85 5.45 2.05 -2.24
N ASP A 86 5.17 2.60 -3.42
CA ASP A 86 3.88 2.46 -4.12
C ASP A 86 3.51 0.99 -4.39
N ARG A 87 4.47 0.17 -4.83
CA ARG A 87 4.26 -1.28 -5.00
C ARG A 87 3.97 -1.98 -3.67
N TYR A 88 4.77 -1.71 -2.64
CA TYR A 88 4.62 -2.36 -1.34
C TYR A 88 3.26 -2.07 -0.69
N VAL A 89 2.75 -0.83 -0.81
CA VAL A 89 1.39 -0.48 -0.35
C VAL A 89 0.32 -1.25 -1.12
N LYS A 90 0.42 -1.33 -2.45
CA LYS A 90 -0.54 -2.08 -3.29
C LYS A 90 -0.53 -3.58 -3.02
N GLU A 91 0.64 -4.15 -2.75
CA GLU A 91 0.77 -5.55 -2.31
C GLU A 91 0.09 -5.76 -0.96
N PHE A 92 0.33 -4.88 0.01
CA PHE A 92 -0.32 -4.93 1.34
C PHE A 92 -1.85 -4.83 1.25
N ASP A 93 -2.38 -3.87 0.49
CA ASP A 93 -3.82 -3.70 0.26
C ASP A 93 -4.43 -4.93 -0.41
N TYR A 94 -3.73 -5.55 -1.36
CA TYR A 94 -4.13 -6.79 -2.01
C TYR A 94 -4.20 -7.97 -1.02
N TYR A 95 -3.14 -8.18 -0.21
CA TYR A 95 -3.14 -9.24 0.81
C TYR A 95 -4.25 -9.02 1.85
N GLN A 96 -4.44 -7.78 2.33
CA GLN A 96 -5.50 -7.43 3.28
C GLN A 96 -6.90 -7.69 2.69
N LYS A 97 -7.10 -7.42 1.39
CA LYS A 97 -8.34 -7.78 0.69
C LYS A 97 -8.53 -9.31 0.64
N CYS A 98 -7.53 -10.08 0.22
CA CYS A 98 -7.61 -11.54 0.17
C CYS A 98 -7.95 -12.17 1.53
N VAL A 99 -7.32 -11.71 2.62
CA VAL A 99 -7.65 -12.13 3.99
C VAL A 99 -9.08 -11.77 4.36
N THR A 100 -9.56 -10.59 3.92
CA THR A 100 -10.93 -10.13 4.20
C THR A 100 -11.96 -11.01 3.50
N GLU A 101 -11.77 -11.35 2.22
CA GLU A 101 -12.68 -12.25 1.48
C GLU A 101 -12.70 -13.68 2.06
N LEU A 102 -11.54 -14.28 2.35
CA LEU A 102 -11.45 -15.58 3.04
C LEU A 102 -12.19 -15.60 4.39
N SER A 103 -12.24 -14.45 5.08
CA SER A 103 -12.98 -14.29 6.33
C SER A 103 -14.51 -14.16 6.17
N LYS A 104 -15.02 -13.95 4.95
CA LYS A 104 -16.44 -14.00 4.61
C LYS A 104 -16.84 -15.44 4.30
N ASP A 105 -16.07 -16.10 3.43
CA ASP A 105 -16.30 -17.48 3.02
C ASP A 105 -16.39 -18.41 4.25
N GLN A 106 -15.48 -18.29 5.22
CA GLN A 106 -15.55 -19.06 6.48
C GLN A 106 -16.79 -18.77 7.34
N LYS A 107 -17.43 -17.61 7.21
CA LYS A 107 -18.67 -17.28 7.95
C LYS A 107 -19.90 -17.89 7.28
N GLU A 108 -19.90 -17.98 5.96
CA GLU A 108 -20.95 -18.67 5.19
C GLU A 108 -20.82 -20.20 5.27
N ILE A 109 -19.60 -20.72 5.40
CA ILE A 109 -19.32 -22.16 5.55
C ILE A 109 -19.61 -22.69 6.97
N ARG A 110 -19.81 -21.82 7.98
CA ARG A 110 -20.25 -22.27 9.31
C ARG A 110 -21.69 -22.81 9.23
N PRO A 111 -21.93 -24.12 9.47
CA PRO A 111 -23.28 -24.65 9.43
C PRO A 111 -24.10 -24.01 10.55
N THR A 112 -25.25 -23.46 10.21
CA THR A 112 -26.22 -22.88 11.15
C THR A 112 -26.97 -24.00 11.88
N THR A 113 -26.28 -24.69 12.79
CA THR A 113 -26.85 -25.63 13.77
C THR A 113 -27.63 -24.91 14.88
N SER A 114 -28.46 -23.94 14.50
CA SER A 114 -29.52 -23.34 15.31
C SER A 114 -30.87 -23.80 14.77
N LEU A 115 -31.24 -25.04 15.11
CA LEU A 115 -32.65 -25.39 15.16
C LEU A 115 -33.32 -24.48 16.21
N GLN A 116 -34.53 -24.02 15.92
CA GLN A 116 -35.30 -23.02 16.69
C GLN A 116 -34.78 -21.57 16.51
N ALA A 117 -35.63 -20.57 16.23
CA ALA A 117 -37.06 -20.63 15.90
C ALA A 117 -37.57 -19.37 15.16
N ASN A 118 -38.81 -19.49 14.68
CA ASN A 118 -39.83 -18.44 14.61
C ASN A 118 -39.92 -17.55 13.34
N GLN A 119 -40.81 -17.99 12.44
CA GLN A 119 -41.74 -17.19 11.61
C GLN A 119 -41.23 -16.32 10.44
N GLN A 120 -41.61 -16.80 9.24
CA GLN A 120 -42.25 -16.05 8.14
C GLN A 120 -41.52 -14.87 7.47
N THR A 121 -40.95 -15.13 6.28
CA THR A 121 -41.30 -14.53 4.96
C THR A 121 -40.10 -14.65 4.00
N GLY A 122 -40.26 -14.98 2.71
CA GLY A 122 -41.40 -15.56 2.01
C GLY A 122 -40.96 -16.12 0.65
N CYS A 123 -41.31 -17.38 0.33
CA CYS A 123 -40.80 -18.06 -0.85
C CYS A 123 -41.64 -17.75 -2.10
N LEU A 124 -41.02 -17.15 -3.13
CA LEU A 124 -41.66 -16.81 -4.41
C LEU A 124 -41.80 -18.04 -5.33
N CYS A 125 -42.70 -18.96 -4.97
CA CYS A 125 -42.95 -20.18 -5.74
C CYS A 125 -43.93 -19.93 -6.90
N PHE A 126 -43.43 -19.91 -8.15
CA PHE A 126 -44.25 -19.87 -9.36
C PHE A 126 -45.08 -21.16 -9.51
N THR A 127 -46.41 -21.07 -9.36
CA THR A 127 -47.32 -22.20 -9.61
C THR A 127 -47.92 -22.14 -11.01
N SER A 128 -47.34 -22.89 -11.96
CA SER A 128 -47.90 -23.07 -13.31
C SER A 128 -49.28 -23.72 -13.29
N LYS A 129 -50.25 -23.19 -14.06
CA LYS A 129 -51.61 -23.76 -14.15
C LYS A 129 -51.61 -25.12 -14.86
N GLY A 130 -52.02 -26.18 -14.14
CA GLY A 130 -51.76 -27.59 -14.52
C GLY A 130 -52.92 -28.60 -14.50
N ARG A 131 -54.18 -28.16 -14.66
CA ARG A 131 -55.32 -28.96 -15.19
C ARG A 131 -55.74 -30.30 -14.50
N ARG A 132 -56.92 -30.23 -13.83
CA ARG A 132 -57.99 -31.25 -13.62
C ARG A 132 -57.95 -32.25 -12.44
N GLU A 133 -59.17 -32.43 -11.92
CA GLU A 133 -59.93 -33.61 -11.45
C GLU A 133 -59.19 -34.96 -11.27
N SER A 134 -59.56 -35.84 -10.33
CA SER A 134 -60.78 -35.89 -9.50
C SER A 134 -60.49 -36.36 -8.06
N GLY A 135 -61.46 -36.22 -7.14
CA GLY A 135 -61.26 -36.48 -5.72
C GLY A 135 -61.75 -37.86 -5.23
N THR A 136 -61.27 -38.26 -4.05
CA THR A 136 -61.99 -39.10 -3.07
C THR A 136 -61.28 -38.99 -1.72
N VAL A 137 -62.00 -39.22 -0.61
CA VAL A 137 -61.47 -39.10 0.75
C VAL A 137 -61.02 -40.47 1.27
N ALA A 138 -59.79 -40.56 1.76
CA ALA A 138 -59.30 -41.69 2.54
C ALA A 138 -58.21 -41.19 3.51
N ASP A 139 -58.56 -41.07 4.79
CA ASP A 139 -57.60 -40.83 5.86
C ASP A 139 -57.08 -42.19 6.36
N ALA A 140 -55.76 -42.37 6.50
CA ALA A 140 -55.16 -43.69 6.62
C ALA A 140 -53.97 -43.77 7.59
N THR A 141 -54.31 -44.14 8.84
CA THR A 141 -53.68 -45.29 9.53
C THR A 141 -52.17 -45.23 9.82
N THR A 142 -51.86 -44.77 11.04
CA THR A 142 -51.07 -45.52 12.04
C THR A 142 -49.64 -45.98 11.71
N ALA A 143 -48.68 -45.50 12.52
CA ALA A 143 -47.70 -46.37 13.16
C ALA A 143 -47.14 -45.75 14.46
N LEU A 144 -47.33 -46.43 15.59
CA LEU A 144 -46.39 -46.35 16.71
C LEU A 144 -45.22 -47.28 16.42
N CYS A 145 -44.00 -46.92 16.82
CA CYS A 145 -43.08 -47.90 17.40
C CYS A 145 -42.06 -47.24 18.33
N ARG A 146 -41.53 -48.04 19.26
CA ARG A 146 -40.66 -47.63 20.37
C ARG A 146 -39.69 -48.76 20.66
N THR A 147 -38.39 -48.49 20.65
CA THR A 147 -37.35 -49.48 20.97
C THR A 147 -36.15 -48.82 21.67
N GLU A 148 -35.54 -49.58 22.57
CA GLU A 148 -34.30 -49.27 23.28
C GLU A 148 -33.24 -50.37 22.97
N PRO A 149 -32.06 -50.48 23.61
CA PRO A 149 -30.81 -50.67 22.87
C PRO A 149 -30.19 -52.08 22.96
N GLN A 150 -29.24 -52.40 22.06
CA GLN A 150 -28.38 -53.59 22.19
C GLN A 150 -27.01 -53.47 21.48
N GLN A 151 -26.04 -54.25 22.00
CA GLN A 151 -24.64 -54.47 21.59
C GLN A 151 -24.37 -56.01 21.64
N PRO A 152 -23.18 -56.56 21.29
CA PRO A 152 -22.04 -56.01 20.56
C PRO A 152 -22.04 -56.60 19.12
N PRO A 153 -21.27 -57.61 18.64
CA PRO A 153 -20.03 -58.30 19.09
C PRO A 153 -18.77 -57.76 18.33
N LEU A 154 -17.55 -58.31 18.41
CA LEU A 154 -16.96 -59.42 19.20
C LEU A 154 -15.53 -59.02 19.64
#